data_AF-A0A147IWD2-F1
#
_entry.id   AF-A0A147IWD2-F1
#
_cell.length_a   1.000
_cell.length_b   1.000
_cell.length_c   1.000
_cell.angle_alpha   90.00
_cell.angle_beta   90.00
_cell.angle_gamma   90.00
#
_symmetry.space_group_name_H-M   'P 1'
#
loop_
_entity.id
_entity.type
_entity.pdbx_description
1 polymer ?
#
loop_
_entity_poly.entity_id
_entity_poly.type
_entity_poly.pdbx_seq_one_letter_code
_entity_poly.pdbx_strand_id
1 'polypeptide(L)'
;MSLAFALLASAAQVATGSSTDTMDFSHSYVVWIATDRGRCTFFMTDVGEDADQLTETLRQNYNASAGIEILKDSHTPHRCVAKVQKAVKRAGFSMFRVRRGTDADRSPGIP
;
A
#
# COMPACT_ATOMS: atom_id res chain seq x y z
N MET A 1 -0.53 19.63 -60.18
CA MET A 1 -1.33 19.56 -58.93
C MET A 1 -0.92 18.28 -58.21
N SER A 2 -0.18 18.43 -57.12
CA SER A 2 0.34 17.31 -56.31
C SER A 2 -0.70 16.86 -55.30
N LEU A 3 -0.98 15.56 -55.23
CA LEU A 3 -1.76 14.94 -54.16
C LEU A 3 -0.91 13.85 -53.52
N ALA A 4 -0.32 14.18 -52.37
CA ALA A 4 0.32 13.24 -51.48
C ALA A 4 -0.77 12.56 -50.63
N PHE A 5 -0.90 11.24 -50.73
CA PHE A 5 -1.74 10.45 -49.83
C PHE A 5 -0.85 9.77 -48.79
N ALA A 6 -1.06 10.15 -47.53
CA ALA A 6 -0.32 9.67 -46.37
C ALA A 6 -0.67 8.21 -46.03
N LEU A 7 0.35 7.41 -45.74
CA LEU A 7 0.23 6.06 -45.19
C LEU A 7 -0.32 6.12 -43.74
N LEU A 8 -1.47 5.49 -43.50
CA LEU A 8 -1.88 5.12 -42.14
C LEU A 8 -1.23 3.79 -41.77
N ALA A 9 -0.21 3.85 -40.91
CA ALA A 9 0.33 2.68 -40.22
C ALA A 9 -0.57 2.34 -39.02
N SER A 10 -1.32 1.24 -39.10
CA SER A 10 -2.07 0.70 -37.96
C SER A 10 -1.10 0.07 -36.95
N ALA A 11 -0.72 0.84 -35.94
CA ALA A 11 0.06 0.35 -34.81
C ALA A 11 -0.82 -0.48 -33.86
N ALA A 12 -0.29 -1.64 -33.50
CA ALA A 12 -0.90 -2.67 -32.66
C ALA A 12 -1.30 -2.17 -31.26
N GLN A 13 -2.43 -2.66 -30.77
CA GLN A 13 -2.71 -2.74 -29.33
C GLN A 13 -2.68 -4.21 -28.94
N VAL A 14 -1.50 -4.73 -28.65
CA VAL A 14 -1.40 -5.95 -27.84
C VAL A 14 -1.82 -5.54 -26.43
N ALA A 15 -3.09 -5.78 -26.11
CA ALA A 15 -3.56 -5.72 -24.74
C ALA A 15 -2.90 -6.89 -23.99
N THR A 16 -1.67 -6.66 -23.50
CA THR A 16 -1.12 -7.43 -22.39
C THR A 16 -2.01 -7.15 -21.19
N GLY A 17 -3.09 -7.92 -21.07
CA GLY A 17 -3.81 -8.09 -19.83
C GLY A 17 -2.81 -8.63 -18.83
N SER A 18 -2.26 -7.73 -18.00
CA SER A 18 -1.53 -8.10 -16.80
C SER A 18 -2.49 -8.94 -15.98
N SER A 19 -2.32 -10.26 -16.02
CA SER A 19 -2.87 -11.20 -15.06
C SER A 19 -2.27 -10.83 -13.72
N THR A 20 -2.84 -9.79 -13.13
CA THR A 20 -2.69 -9.47 -11.73
C THR A 20 -3.42 -10.63 -11.10
N ASP A 21 -2.69 -11.66 -10.67
CA ASP A 21 -3.17 -12.53 -9.61
C ASP A 21 -3.77 -11.59 -8.59
N THR A 22 -5.10 -11.57 -8.52
CA THR A 22 -5.84 -10.78 -7.54
C THR A 22 -5.53 -11.42 -6.22
N MET A 23 -4.39 -11.02 -5.64
CA MET A 23 -3.94 -11.44 -4.32
C MET A 23 -5.14 -11.27 -3.38
N ASP A 24 -5.49 -12.35 -2.70
CA ASP A 24 -6.65 -12.37 -1.83
C ASP A 24 -6.33 -11.65 -0.51
N PHE A 25 -6.85 -10.43 -0.38
CA PHE A 25 -6.76 -9.61 0.83
C PHE A 25 -8.01 -9.77 1.72
N SER A 26 -8.82 -10.82 1.54
CA SER A 26 -9.97 -11.09 2.40
C SER A 26 -9.61 -11.30 3.88
N HIS A 27 -8.36 -11.71 4.15
CA HIS A 27 -7.83 -11.98 5.50
C HIS A 27 -6.53 -11.22 5.78
N SER A 28 -6.45 -9.95 5.38
CA SER A 28 -5.26 -9.12 5.62
C SER A 28 -5.33 -8.31 6.91
N TYR A 29 -4.17 -8.05 7.51
CA TYR A 29 -4.06 -7.07 8.59
C TYR A 29 -3.94 -5.66 8.03
N VAL A 30 -4.33 -4.68 8.83
CA VAL A 30 -4.38 -3.27 8.43
C VAL A 30 -3.33 -2.47 9.20
N VAL A 31 -2.63 -1.60 8.49
CA VAL A 31 -1.72 -0.61 9.07
C VAL A 31 -2.10 0.78 8.58
N TRP A 32 -2.53 1.65 9.47
CA TRP A 32 -2.83 3.05 9.17
C TRP A 32 -1.59 3.93 9.29
N ILE A 33 -1.39 4.82 8.31
CA ILE A 33 -0.36 5.86 8.38
C ILE A 33 -1.01 7.16 8.86
N ALA A 34 -0.47 7.71 9.94
CA ALA A 34 -0.70 9.10 10.30
C ALA A 34 0.58 9.92 10.15
N THR A 35 0.40 11.23 9.91
CA THR A 35 1.51 12.19 9.90
C THR A 35 1.21 13.31 10.87
N ASP A 36 1.94 13.35 12.00
CA ASP A 36 1.85 14.44 12.97
C ASP A 36 3.17 15.23 13.00
N ARG A 37 3.09 16.55 12.83
CA ARG A 37 4.24 17.48 12.79
C ARG A 37 5.41 16.97 11.93
N GLY A 38 5.09 16.31 10.81
CA GLY A 38 6.07 15.76 9.86
C GLY A 38 6.68 14.41 10.24
N ARG A 39 6.37 13.85 11.42
CA ARG A 39 6.73 12.48 11.83
C ARG A 39 5.70 11.49 11.28
N CYS A 40 6.16 10.31 10.90
CA CYS A 40 5.30 9.22 10.46
C CYS A 40 5.01 8.34 11.68
N THR A 41 3.73 8.11 11.96
CA THR A 41 3.26 7.20 13.01
C THR A 41 2.38 6.13 12.36
N PHE A 42 2.53 4.89 12.79
CA PHE A 42 1.83 3.75 12.22
C PHE A 42 0.93 3.11 13.28
N PHE A 43 -0.27 2.70 12.87
CA PHE A 43 -1.29 2.18 13.77
C PHE A 43 -1.81 0.86 13.24
N MET A 44 -1.61 -0.22 13.99
CA MET A 44 -2.34 -1.48 13.81
C MET A 44 -3.55 -1.55 14.74
N THR A 45 -3.45 -0.88 15.89
CA THR A 45 -4.49 -0.69 16.90
C THR A 45 -4.55 0.79 17.31
N ASP A 46 -5.07 1.10 18.48
CA ASP A 46 -5.10 2.42 19.11
C ASP A 46 -3.72 2.94 19.58
N VAL A 47 -2.66 2.12 19.49
CA VAL A 47 -1.30 2.52 19.86
C VAL A 47 -0.52 2.95 18.63
N GLY A 48 0.04 4.16 18.69
CA GLY A 48 0.89 4.70 17.64
C GLY A 48 2.34 4.23 17.77
N GLU A 49 2.87 3.68 16.68
CA GLU A 49 4.20 3.09 16.61
C GLU A 49 5.09 3.84 15.61
N ASP A 50 6.41 3.84 15.86
CA ASP A 50 7.38 4.14 14.81
C ASP A 50 7.66 2.90 13.92
N ALA A 51 8.55 3.04 12.93
CA ALA A 51 8.82 1.98 11.96
C ALA A 51 9.50 0.75 12.57
N ASP A 52 10.34 0.95 13.59
CA ASP A 52 11.10 -0.15 14.21
C ASP A 52 10.19 -0.88 15.20
N GLN A 53 9.37 -0.15 15.95
CA GLN A 53 8.31 -0.71 16.79
C GLN A 53 7.31 -1.54 15.96
N LEU A 54 6.79 -0.97 14.86
CA LEU A 54 5.88 -1.69 13.96
C LEU A 54 6.51 -2.98 13.41
N THR A 55 7.80 -2.94 13.06
CA THR A 55 8.50 -4.13 12.57
C THR A 55 8.48 -5.24 13.61
N GLU A 56 8.72 -4.91 14.88
CA GLU A 56 8.74 -5.88 15.97
C GLU A 56 7.32 -6.38 16.31
N THR A 57 6.34 -5.47 16.39
CA THR A 57 4.94 -5.80 16.60
C THR A 57 4.43 -6.80 15.55
N LEU A 58 4.72 -6.55 14.27
CA LEU A 58 4.39 -7.45 13.17
C LEU A 58 5.03 -8.83 13.30
N ARG A 59 6.30 -8.91 13.72
CA ARG A 59 7.01 -10.19 13.89
C ARG A 59 6.46 -11.03 15.04
N GLN A 60 6.15 -10.38 16.15
CA GLN A 60 5.77 -11.08 17.38
C GLN A 60 4.31 -11.53 17.39
N ASN A 61 3.43 -10.76 16.75
CA ASN A 61 1.98 -10.90 16.97
C ASN A 61 1.20 -11.31 15.72
N TYR A 62 1.81 -11.30 14.53
CA TYR A 62 1.09 -11.48 13.27
C TYR A 62 1.77 -12.52 12.38
N ASN A 63 0.97 -13.24 11.59
CA ASN A 63 1.48 -14.26 10.68
C ASN A 63 1.93 -13.63 9.34
N ALA A 64 3.21 -13.75 9.01
CA ALA A 64 3.80 -13.22 7.79
C ALA A 64 3.26 -13.84 6.48
N SER A 65 2.51 -14.94 6.54
CA SER A 65 1.81 -15.51 5.37
C SER A 65 0.52 -14.77 5.01
N ALA A 66 0.01 -13.90 5.89
CA ALA A 66 -1.15 -13.05 5.59
C ALA A 66 -0.76 -11.80 4.78
N GLY A 67 -1.74 -11.16 4.14
CA GLY A 67 -1.53 -9.88 3.47
C GLY A 67 -1.51 -8.70 4.46
N ILE A 68 -0.83 -7.61 4.11
CA ILE A 68 -0.94 -6.32 4.80
C ILE A 68 -1.57 -5.26 3.89
N GLU A 69 -2.59 -4.57 4.39
CA GLU A 69 -3.11 -3.35 3.79
C GLU A 69 -2.55 -2.11 4.50
N ILE A 70 -1.75 -1.35 3.77
CA ILE A 70 -1.21 -0.09 4.24
C ILE A 70 -2.17 1.01 3.82
N LEU A 71 -2.82 1.63 4.80
CA LEU A 71 -3.81 2.66 4.59
C LEU A 71 -3.19 4.05 4.71
N LYS A 72 -3.50 4.89 3.73
CA LYS A 72 -3.07 6.29 3.67
C LYS A 72 -4.25 7.21 3.39
N ASP A 73 -4.08 8.48 3.71
CA ASP A 73 -4.96 9.55 3.26
C ASP A 73 -4.37 10.29 2.03
N SER A 74 -5.02 11.38 1.61
CA SER A 74 -4.56 12.23 0.50
C SER A 74 -3.33 13.07 0.84
N HIS A 75 -3.03 13.27 2.13
CA HIS A 75 -1.95 14.14 2.61
C HIS A 75 -0.71 13.36 3.05
N THR A 76 -0.79 12.03 3.08
CA THR A 76 0.27 11.14 3.55
C THR A 76 1.51 11.29 2.66
N PRO A 77 2.64 11.77 3.20
CA PRO A 77 3.85 11.94 2.42
C PRO A 77 4.41 10.61 1.90
N HIS A 78 4.96 10.59 0.69
CA HIS A 78 5.61 9.41 0.11
C HIS A 78 6.67 8.78 1.01
N ARG A 79 7.41 9.60 1.78
CA ARG A 79 8.41 9.10 2.74
C ARG A 79 7.80 8.22 3.84
N CYS A 80 6.56 8.48 4.26
CA CYS A 80 5.89 7.67 5.28
C CYS A 80 5.43 6.34 4.71
N VAL A 81 4.91 6.35 3.47
CA VAL A 81 4.57 5.12 2.73
C VAL A 81 5.81 4.22 2.55
N ALA A 82 6.93 4.80 2.11
CA ALA A 82 8.18 4.05 1.95
C ALA A 82 8.70 3.47 3.27
N LYS A 83 8.55 4.21 4.38
CA LYS A 83 8.94 3.73 5.72
C LYS A 83 8.12 2.52 6.16
N VAL A 84 6.79 2.57 6.05
CA VAL A 84 5.95 1.44 6.47
C VAL A 84 6.14 0.22 5.56
N GLN A 85 6.29 0.40 4.24
CA GLN A 85 6.61 -0.72 3.34
C GLN A 85 7.93 -1.39 3.72
N LYS A 86 8.93 -0.61 4.13
CA LYS A 86 10.21 -1.15 4.61
C LYS A 86 10.06 -1.91 5.92
N ALA A 87 9.27 -1.39 6.86
CA ALA A 87 8.97 -2.06 8.13
C ALA A 87 8.25 -3.40 7.91
N VAL A 88 7.19 -3.40 7.11
CA VAL A 88 6.42 -4.61 6.73
C VAL A 88 7.32 -5.67 6.08
N LYS A 89 8.18 -5.28 5.11
CA LYS A 89 9.15 -6.20 4.51
C LYS A 89 10.15 -6.76 5.51
N ARG A 90 10.68 -5.91 6.41
CA ARG A 90 11.60 -6.34 7.47
C ARG A 90 10.95 -7.32 8.45
N ALA A 91 9.64 -7.19 8.66
CA ALA A 91 8.87 -8.10 9.48
C ALA A 91 8.61 -9.46 8.82
N GLY A 92 8.96 -9.63 7.53
CA GLY A 92 8.86 -10.91 6.80
C GLY A 92 7.64 -11.02 5.88
N PHE A 93 6.79 -9.99 5.81
CA PHE A 93 5.62 -9.99 4.94
C PHE A 93 6.02 -9.75 3.49
N SER A 94 5.66 -10.67 2.61
CA SER A 94 5.89 -10.57 1.16
C SER A 94 4.70 -9.97 0.41
N MET A 95 3.49 -10.08 0.96
CA MET A 95 2.24 -9.61 0.35
C MET A 95 1.74 -8.35 1.07
N PHE A 96 1.83 -7.21 0.41
CA PHE A 96 1.23 -5.98 0.93
C PHE A 96 0.81 -5.04 -0.20
N ARG A 97 -0.24 -4.25 0.03
CA ARG A 97 -0.69 -3.20 -0.89
C ARG A 97 -0.87 -1.87 -0.16
N VAL A 98 -0.74 -0.78 -0.90
CA VAL A 98 -1.02 0.56 -0.38
C VAL A 98 -2.32 1.03 -1.00
N ARG A 99 -3.30 1.40 -0.19
CA ARG A 99 -4.58 1.97 -0.67
C ARG A 99 -5.04 3.13 0.19
N ARG A 100 -6.05 3.85 -0.28
CA ARG A 100 -6.71 4.88 0.52
C ARG A 100 -7.52 4.21 1.64
N GLY A 101 -7.38 4.72 2.85
CA GLY A 101 -8.25 4.34 3.97
C GLY A 101 -9.66 4.90 3.78
N THR A 102 -10.64 4.19 4.30
CA THR A 102 -12.05 4.57 4.35
C THR A 102 -12.53 4.61 5.80
N ASP A 103 -13.68 5.21 6.07
CA ASP A 103 -14.23 5.23 7.44
C ASP A 103 -14.56 3.83 7.96
N ALA A 104 -14.84 2.87 7.06
CA ALA A 104 -15.05 1.47 7.43
C ALA A 104 -13.76 0.77 7.92
N ASP A 105 -12.59 1.29 7.55
CA ASP A 105 -11.30 0.75 7.98
C ASP A 105 -10.87 1.29 9.36
N ARG A 106 -11.56 2.32 9.88
CA ARG A 106 -11.25 2.89 11.18
C ARG A 106 -11.79 1.96 12.28
N SER A 107 -10.87 1.35 13.00
CA SER A 107 -11.20 0.73 14.29
C SER A 107 -11.22 1.80 15.38
N PRO A 108 -12.01 1.62 16.46
CA PRO A 108 -12.00 2.55 17.59
C PRO A 108 -10.58 2.83 18.09
N GLY A 109 -10.21 4.10 18.21
CA GLY A 109 -8.88 4.52 18.68
C GLY A 109 -7.83 4.75 17.59
N ILE A 110 -8.13 4.46 16.32
CA ILE A 110 -7.28 4.84 15.18
C ILE A 110 -7.68 6.24 14.67
N PRO A 111 -6.73 7.20 14.53
CA PRO A 111 -7.02 8.57 14.09
C PRO A 111 -7.60 8.69 12.66
#